data_AF-A0A1Y2HUE1-F1
#
_entry.id   AF-A0A1Y2HUE1-F1
#
_cell.length_a   1.000
_cell.length_b   1.000
_cell.length_c   1.000
_cell.angle_alpha   90.00
_cell.angle_beta   90.00
_cell.angle_gamma   90.00
#
_symmetry.space_group_name_H-M   'P 1'
#
loop_
_entity.id
_entity.type
_entity.pdbx_description
1 polymer ?
#
loop_
_entity_poly.entity_id
_entity_poly.type
_entity_poly.pdbx_seq_one_letter_code
_entity_poly.pdbx_strand_id
1 'polypeptide(L)' 'EGTQAGLLPRTTRRLTAAEKDRAVYHGAIHVFLERESGIKRWTDKLHWSASRIAGHFLMYREIE' A
#
# COMPACT_ATOMS: atom_id res chain seq x y z
N GLU A 1 3.52 -3.63 15.04
CA GLU A 1 4.22 -4.59 15.94
C GLU A 1 4.63 -5.88 15.24
N GLY A 2 3.69 -6.67 14.68
CA GLY A 2 4.05 -7.93 14.00
C GLY A 2 5.08 -7.78 12.87
N THR A 3 4.98 -6.72 12.06
CA THR A 3 5.98 -6.41 11.02
C THR A 3 7.33 -5.96 11.58
N GLN A 4 7.36 -5.31 12.75
CA GLN A 4 8.59 -4.87 13.41
C GLN A 4 9.33 -6.04 14.05
N ALA A 5 8.58 -6.99 14.62
CA ALA A 5 9.10 -8.24 15.17
C ALA A 5 9.48 -9.28 14.10
N GLY A 6 9.22 -9.00 12.81
CA GLY A 6 9.51 -9.92 11.71
C GLY A 6 8.52 -11.09 11.56
N LEU A 7 7.41 -11.07 12.30
CA LEU A 7 6.36 -12.10 12.25
C LEU A 7 5.44 -11.94 11.03
N LEU A 8 5.32 -10.72 10.51
CA LEU A 8 4.53 -10.40 9.32
C LEU A 8 5.43 -9.85 8.21
N PRO A 9 5.21 -10.24 6.95
CA PRO A 9 6.00 -9.75 5.84
C PRO A 9 5.78 -8.24 5.64
N ARG A 10 6.81 -7.59 5.11
CA ARG A 10 6.79 -6.18 4.68
C ARG A 10 7.09 -6.09 3.20
N THR A 11 6.59 -5.05 2.57
CA THR A 11 6.99 -4.69 1.21
C THR A 11 8.34 -3.97 1.26
N THR A 12 9.40 -4.64 0.82
CA THR A 12 10.79 -4.15 0.91
C THR A 12 11.32 -3.55 -0.39
N ARG A 13 10.50 -3.47 -1.44
CA ARG A 13 10.82 -2.82 -2.71
C ARG A 13 9.55 -2.43 -3.46
N ARG A 14 9.68 -1.61 -4.50
CA ARG A 14 8.56 -1.33 -5.43
C ARG A 14 8.07 -2.62 -6.09
N LEU A 15 6.75 -2.69 -6.26
CA LEU A 15 6.10 -3.75 -7.02
C LEU A 15 6.37 -3.59 -8.52
N THR A 16 6.61 -4.72 -9.17
CA THR A 16 6.64 -4.85 -10.63
C THR A 16 5.25 -4.62 -11.23
N ALA A 17 5.18 -4.41 -12.55
CA ALA A 17 3.91 -4.21 -13.23
C ALA A 17 2.93 -5.37 -13.01
N ALA A 18 3.41 -6.62 -13.03
CA ALA A 18 2.59 -7.82 -12.83
C ALA A 18 2.16 -8.00 -11.36
N GLU A 19 3.02 -7.65 -10.39
CA GLU A 19 2.67 -7.69 -8.97
C GLU A 19 1.57 -6.67 -8.64
N LYS A 20 1.61 -5.48 -9.27
CA LYS A 20 0.58 -4.44 -9.08
C LYS A 20 -0.81 -4.89 -9.50
N ASP A 21 -0.93 -5.73 -10.54
CA ASP A 21 -2.22 -6.24 -11.03
C ASP A 21 -2.94 -7.11 -10.00
N ARG A 22 -2.21 -7.63 -9.00
CA ARG A 22 -2.74 -8.50 -7.94
C ARG A 22 -2.59 -7.90 -6.55
N ALA A 23 -2.08 -6.68 -6.45
CA ALA A 23 -1.71 -6.07 -5.18
C ALA A 23 -2.92 -5.61 -4.37
N VAL A 24 -3.98 -5.15 -5.03
CA VAL A 24 -5.16 -4.59 -4.38
C VAL A 24 -6.32 -5.56 -4.53
N TYR A 25 -6.83 -6.01 -3.39
CA TYR A 25 -8.03 -6.83 -3.27
C TYR A 25 -8.62 -6.62 -1.87
N HIS A 26 -9.86 -7.05 -1.65
CA HIS A 26 -10.50 -6.92 -0.35
C HIS A 26 -9.68 -7.61 0.76
N GLY A 27 -9.25 -6.86 1.77
CA GLY A 27 -8.44 -7.36 2.88
C GLY A 27 -6.92 -7.31 2.65
N ALA A 28 -6.45 -6.82 1.51
CA ALA A 28 -5.02 -6.62 1.28
C ALA A 28 -4.47 -5.51 2.21
N ILE A 29 -3.42 -5.84 2.97
CA ILE A 29 -2.71 -4.89 3.84
C ILE A 29 -1.24 -4.86 3.42
N HIS A 30 -0.75 -3.68 3.05
CA HIS A 30 0.64 -3.45 2.67
C HIS A 30 1.31 -2.55 3.70
N VAL A 31 2.48 -2.98 4.18
CA VAL A 31 3.30 -2.21 5.12
C VAL A 31 4.71 -2.10 4.56
N PHE A 32 5.22 -0.89 4.41
CA PHE A 32 6.58 -0.62 3.94
C PHE A 32 7.24 0.45 4.81
N LEU A 33 8.56 0.34 4.94
CA LEU A 33 9.40 1.37 5.55
C LEU A 33 10.07 2.17 4.44
N GLU A 34 10.00 3.49 4.48
CA GLU A 34 10.55 4.35 3.42
C GLU A 34 12.05 4.10 3.18
N ARG A 35 12.83 3.97 4.26
CA ARG A 35 14.30 3.75 4.17
C ARG A 35 14.68 2.39 3.60
N GLU A 36 13.96 1.33 3.97
CA GLU A 36 14.22 -0.05 3.50
C GLU A 36 13.77 -0.24 2.05
N SER A 37 12.57 0.27 1.73
CA SER A 37 11.92 0.00 0.44
C SER A 37 12.17 1.04 -0.66
N GLY A 38 12.58 2.25 -0.29
CA GLY A 38 12.61 3.41 -1.19
C GLY A 38 11.22 3.89 -1.64
N ILE A 39 10.14 3.37 -1.07
CA ILE A 39 8.76 3.76 -1.38
C ILE A 39 8.39 4.95 -0.49
N LYS A 40 8.14 6.11 -1.12
CA LYS A 40 7.60 7.31 -0.46
C LYS A 40 6.10 7.48 -0.65
N ARG A 41 5.58 6.91 -1.74
CA ARG A 41 4.17 6.93 -2.14
C ARG A 41 3.85 5.57 -2.73
N TRP A 42 2.78 4.96 -2.22
CA TRP A 42 2.23 3.74 -2.79
C TRP A 42 1.67 4.01 -4.18
N THR A 43 1.88 3.07 -5.10
CA THR A 43 1.31 3.12 -6.45
C THR A 43 0.83 1.72 -6.81
N ASP A 44 -0.47 1.55 -6.86
CA ASP A 44 -1.14 0.46 -7.56
C ASP A 44 -1.64 1.01 -8.92
N LYS A 45 -2.13 0.16 -9.82
CA LYS A 45 -2.56 0.61 -11.16
C LYS A 45 -3.98 1.20 -11.18
N LEU A 46 -4.54 1.50 -10.01
CA LEU A 46 -5.93 1.93 -9.89
C LEU A 46 -6.04 3.45 -9.92
N HIS A 47 -7.16 3.94 -10.42
CA HIS A 47 -7.52 5.35 -10.34
C HIS A 47 -8.28 5.58 -9.04
N TRP A 48 -7.83 6.56 -8.26
CA TRP A 48 -8.39 6.87 -6.95
C TRP A 48 -9.02 8.25 -6.92
N SER A 49 -10.12 8.38 -6.17
CA SER A 49 -10.73 9.65 -5.86
C SER A 49 -9.76 10.59 -5.13
N ALA A 50 -10.09 11.88 -5.06
CA ALA A 50 -9.42 12.79 -4.12
C ALA A 50 -9.53 12.26 -2.67
N SER A 51 -8.52 12.53 -1.85
CA SER A 51 -8.47 12.04 -0.48
C SER A 51 -9.61 12.59 0.38
N ARG A 52 -10.04 11.79 1.35
CA ARG A 52 -10.94 12.19 2.44
C ARG A 52 -10.34 11.78 3.77
N ILE A 53 -10.44 12.65 4.77
CA ILE A 53 -9.94 12.36 6.11
C ILE A 53 -10.99 11.57 6.89
N ALA A 54 -10.59 10.46 7.50
CA ALA A 54 -11.40 9.68 8.44
C ALA A 54 -10.55 9.39 9.68
N GLY A 55 -10.67 10.23 10.70
CA GLY A 55 -9.79 10.17 11.87
C GLY A 55 -8.32 10.36 11.47
N HIS A 56 -7.49 9.37 11.75
CA HIS A 56 -6.06 9.37 11.40
C HIS A 56 -5.75 8.83 10.00
N PHE A 57 -6.76 8.51 9.21
CA PHE A 57 -6.59 7.84 7.92
C PHE A 57 -6.97 8.74 6.74
N LEU A 58 -6.29 8.51 5.62
CA LEU A 58 -6.72 9.00 4.31
C LEU A 58 -7.48 7.89 3.60
N MET A 59 -8.72 8.19 3.24
CA MET A 59 -9.62 7.29 2.54
C MET A 59 -9.72 7.71 1.07
N TYR A 60 -9.74 6.70 0.21
CA TYR A 60 -9.86 6.81 -1.24
C TYR A 60 -10.94 5.83 -1.71
N ARG A 61 -11.65 6.15 -2.78
CA ARG A 61 -12.50 5.21 -3.51
C ARG A 61 -11.92 5.00 -4.89
N GLU A 62 -11.97 3.77 -5.36
CA GLU A 62 -11.65 3.48 -6.76
C GLU A 62 -12.66 4.21 -7.65
N ILE A 63 -12.16 4.81 -8.71
CA ILE A 63 -12.95 5.49 -9.73
C ILE A 63 -12.67 4.81 -11.08
N GLU A 64 -13.71 4.71 -11.89
CA GLU A 64 -13.65 4.16 -13.25
C GLU A 64 -13.30 5.26 -14.27
#